data_AF-A0AAU4LBF7-F1
#
_entry.id   AF-A0AAU4LBF7-F1
#
_cell.length_a   1.000
_cell.length_b   1.000
_cell.length_c   1.000
_cell.angle_alpha   90.00
_cell.angle_beta   90.00
_cell.angle_gamma   90.00
#
_symmetry.space_group_name_H-M   'P 1'
#
loop_
_entity.id
_entity.type
_entity.pdbx_description
1 polymer ?
#
loop_
_entity_poly.entity_id
_entity_poly.type
_entity_poly.pdbx_seq_one_letter_code
_entity_poly.pdbx_strand_id
1 'polypeptide(L)' 'MKQTLDDFAMRSDEGLDNILGHVRHRIETARRMGVEVPDNLSDRVERLSLQRGWPALWSTS' A
#
# COMPACT_ATOMS: atom_id res chain seq x y z
N MET A 1 -4.96 16.22 13.68
CA MET A 1 -4.70 14.77 13.52
C MET A 1 -5.97 13.95 13.54
N LYS A 2 -6.83 14.06 14.57
CA LYS A 2 -8.09 13.29 14.64
C LYS A 2 -9.01 13.53 13.43
N GLN A 3 -9.20 14.79 13.06
CA GLN A 3 -10.01 15.19 11.90
C GLN A 3 -9.50 14.61 10.56
N THR A 4 -8.18 14.55 10.37
CA THR A 4 -7.56 13.96 9.17
C THR A 4 -7.76 12.45 9.08
N LEU A 5 -7.83 11.76 10.23
CA LEU A 5 -8.11 10.32 10.29
C LEU A 5 -9.59 10.03 10.07
N ASP A 6 -10.49 10.88 10.57
CA ASP A 6 -11.93 10.84 10.29
C ASP A 6 -12.23 11.12 8.80
N ASP A 7 -11.61 12.15 8.20
CA ASP A 7 -11.73 12.45 6.77
C ASP A 7 -11.18 11.30 5.89
N PHE A 8 -10.14 10.61 6.36
CA PHE A 8 -9.59 9.42 5.70
C PHE A 8 -10.52 8.20 5.85
N ALA A 9 -11.16 8.04 7.00
CA ALA A 9 -12.15 6.99 7.26
C ALA A 9 -13.47 7.21 6.50
N MET A 10 -13.79 8.47 6.14
CA MET A 10 -14.94 8.81 5.29
C MET A 10 -14.67 8.59 3.79
N ARG A 11 -13.45 8.26 3.37
CA ARG A 11 -13.18 7.90 1.96
C ARG A 11 -13.83 6.55 1.65
N SER A 12 -14.61 6.51 0.57
CA SER A 12 -15.13 5.27 -0.02
C SER A 12 -14.02 4.22 -0.14
N ASP A 13 -14.36 2.94 0.04
CA ASP A 13 -13.42 1.83 -0.11
C ASP A 13 -12.64 1.90 -1.43
N GLU A 14 -13.26 2.40 -2.50
CA GLU A 14 -12.63 2.64 -3.80
C GLU A 14 -11.50 3.68 -3.75
N GLY A 15 -11.67 4.75 -2.96
CA GLY A 15 -10.65 5.77 -2.78
C GLY A 15 -9.43 5.24 -2.03
N LEU A 16 -9.66 4.37 -1.05
CA LEU A 16 -8.60 3.69 -0.31
C LEU A 16 -7.87 2.65 -1.19
N ASP A 17 -8.61 1.93 -2.02
CA ASP A 17 -8.04 1.01 -3.02
C ASP A 17 -7.15 1.73 -4.04
N ASN A 18 -7.60 2.88 -4.54
CA ASN A 18 -6.83 3.68 -5.48
C ASN A 18 -5.49 4.15 -4.89
N ILE A 19 -5.50 4.61 -3.63
CA ILE A 19 -4.27 5.02 -2.92
C ILE A 19 -3.35 3.82 -2.71
N LEU A 20 -3.91 2.70 -2.27
CA LEU A 20 -3.15 1.48 -2.03
C LEU A 20 -2.49 0.98 -3.34
N GLY A 21 -3.24 0.97 -4.45
CA GLY A 21 -2.72 0.63 -5.77
C GLY A 21 -1.58 1.53 -6.20
N HIS A 22 -1.71 2.84 -6.00
CA HIS A 22 -0.66 3.79 -6.34
C HIS A 22 0.62 3.55 -5.53
N VAL A 23 0.49 3.33 -4.21
CA VAL A 23 1.62 3.06 -3.32
C VAL A 23 2.31 1.74 -3.70
N ARG A 24 1.55 0.67 -3.97
CA ARG A 24 2.09 -0.62 -4.44
C ARG A 24 2.93 -0.45 -5.70
N HIS A 25 2.40 0.24 -6.71
CA HIS A 25 3.09 0.48 -7.97
C HIS A 25 4.40 1.27 -7.77
N ARG A 26 4.37 2.30 -6.92
CA ARG A 26 5.56 3.11 -6.60
C ARG A 26 6.64 2.30 -5.90
N ILE A 27 6.27 1.42 -4.97
CA ILE A 27 7.22 0.53 -4.25
C ILE A 27 7.87 -0.45 -5.22
N GLU A 28 7.08 -1.09 -6.08
CA GLU A 28 7.60 -2.00 -7.11
C GLU A 28 8.58 -1.28 -8.05
N THR A 29 8.22 -0.07 -8.47
CA THR A 29 9.07 0.76 -9.34
C THR A 29 10.38 1.14 -8.66
N ALA A 30 10.33 1.57 -7.39
CA ALA A 30 11.53 1.91 -6.63
C ALA A 30 12.48 0.70 -6.51
N ARG A 31 11.94 -0.48 -6.16
CA ARG A 31 12.73 -1.72 -6.09
C ARG A 31 13.36 -2.09 -7.43
N ARG A 32 12.62 -1.98 -8.54
CA ARG A 32 13.15 -2.22 -9.91
C ARG A 32 14.28 -1.26 -10.28
N MET A 33 14.27 -0.04 -9.74
CA MET A 33 15.33 0.94 -9.93
C MET A 33 16.51 0.74 -8.97
N GLY A 34 16.51 -0.31 -8.14
CA GLY A 34 17.53 -0.54 -7.11
C GLY A 34 17.45 0.45 -5.95
N VAL A 35 16.34 1.19 -5.82
CA VAL A 35 16.10 2.07 -4.68
C VAL A 35 15.63 1.24 -3.51
N GLU A 36 16.34 1.35 -2.40
CA GLU A 36 15.96 0.70 -1.16
C GLU A 36 14.59 1.23 -0.69
N VAL A 37 13.64 0.32 -0.52
CA VAL A 37 12.35 0.63 0.06
C VAL A 37 12.38 0.13 1.51
N PRO A 38 12.09 0.99 2.50
CA PRO A 38 12.06 0.56 3.88
C PRO A 38 11.18 -0.67 4.10
N ASP A 39 11.70 -1.69 4.79
CA ASP A 39 10.97 -2.95 5.03
C ASP A 39 9.68 -2.70 5.80
N ASN A 40 9.71 -1.79 6.77
CA ASN A 40 8.52 -1.39 7.53
C ASN A 40 7.39 -0.83 6.65
N LEU A 41 7.72 -0.17 5.53
CA LEU A 41 6.75 0.34 4.58
C LEU A 41 6.22 -0.80 3.70
N SER A 42 7.12 -1.66 3.23
CA SER A 42 6.78 -2.82 2.40
C SER A 42 5.82 -3.77 3.12
N ASP A 43 6.10 -4.11 4.39
CA ASP A 43 5.28 -4.99 5.22
C ASP A 43 3.89 -4.40 5.49
N ARG A 44 3.82 -3.08 5.74
CA ARG A 44 2.55 -2.40 5.98
C ARG A 44 1.67 -2.42 4.74
N VAL A 45 2.24 -2.15 3.57
CA VAL A 45 1.50 -2.15 2.31
C VAL A 45 1.08 -3.56 1.93
N GLU A 46 1.92 -4.56 2.16
CA GLU A 46 1.55 -5.97 1.96
C GLU A 46 0.38 -6.38 2.86
N ARG A 47 0.46 -6.12 4.17
CA ARG A 47 -0.63 -6.45 5.10
C ARG A 47 -1.95 -5.78 4.73
N LEU A 48 -1.91 -4.51 4.34
CA LEU A 48 -3.10 -3.79 3.88
C LEU A 48 -3.66 -4.39 2.58
N SER A 49 -2.79 -4.80 1.65
CA SER A 49 -3.19 -5.47 0.41
C SER A 49 -3.91 -6.80 0.71
N LEU A 50 -3.33 -7.63 1.57
CA LEU A 50 -3.92 -8.90 1.97
C LEU A 50 -5.27 -8.73 2.67
N GLN A 51 -5.40 -7.74 3.55
CA GLN A 51 -6.68 -7.41 4.22
C GLN A 51 -7.79 -7.03 3.22
N ARG A 52 -7.42 -6.50 2.05
CA ARG A 52 -8.35 -6.16 0.97
C ARG A 52 -8.50 -7.28 -0.07
N GLY A 53 -7.95 -8.46 0.20
CA GLY A 53 -8.02 -9.61 -0.71
C GLY A 53 -7.12 -9.49 -1.94
N TRP A 54 -6.19 -8.53 -1.95
CA TRP A 54 -5.24 -8.36 -3.04
C TRP A 54 -4.10 -9.37 -2.92
N PRO A 55 -3.48 -9.79 -4.05
CA PRO A 55 -2.37 -10.73 -4.01
C PRO A 55 -1.19 -10.14 -3.24
N ALA A 56 -0.40 -11.00 -2.62
CA ALA A 56 0.88 -10.63 -2.01
C ALA A 56 1.72 -9.85 -3.02
N LEU A 57 2.40 -8.81 -2.53
CA LEU A 57 3.22 -7.95 -3.37
C LEU A 57 4.44 -8.70 -3.93
N TRP A 58 4.86 -9.75 -3.24
CA TRP A 58 6.04 -10.53 -3.56
C TRP A 58 5.64 -11.99 -3.52
N SER A 59 5.40 -12.58 -4.69
CA SER A 59 5.40 -14.04 -4.79
C SER A 59 6.81 -14.51 -4.48
N THR A 60 6.97 -15.31 -3.43
CA THR A 60 8.14 -16.15 -3.21
C THR A 60 8.11 -17.23 -4.30
N SER A 61 8.59 -16.90 -5.50
CA SER A 61 9.03 -17.90 -6.47
C SER A 61 10.44 -18.36 -6.13
#